data_AF-A0A249SX21-F1
#
_entry.id   AF-A0A249SX21-F1
#
_cell.length_a   1.000
_cell.length_b   1.000
_cell.length_c   1.000
_cell.angle_alpha   90.00
_cell.angle_beta   90.00
_cell.angle_gamma   90.00
#
_symmetry.space_group_name_H-M   'P 1'
#
loop_
_entity.id
_entity.type
_entity.pdbx_description
1 polymer ?
#
loop_
_entity_poly.entity_id
_entity_poly.type
_entity_poly.pdbx_seq_one_letter_code
_entity_poly.pdbx_strand_id
1 'polypeptide(L)'
;MTTYETLSSKIQINCKVQGGRLHIDIRYSGLHYRRESILSLSALYLSGLNTLISHCLIQGQQGTAYTPSDYGLEKEISHEELDIFLDEVSNGVRRRDNISGLYRLSGLQQGMLFHSLYNGNAHAYIEQLCCDLIDVDEMVFADSWKAILDRHSILRSGFYYDVFNIPVQCVAR
;
A
#
# COMPACT_ATOMS: atom_id res chain seq x y z
N MET A 1 -20.67 23.66 46.22
CA MET A 1 -21.41 24.26 45.09
C MET A 1 -21.19 23.36 43.88
N THR A 2 -22.14 22.47 43.60
CA THR A 2 -22.01 21.47 42.54
C THR A 2 -22.60 22.07 41.27
N THR A 3 -21.75 22.57 40.38
CA THR A 3 -22.16 23.03 39.05
C THR A 3 -22.63 21.81 38.27
N TYR A 4 -23.93 21.70 38.03
CA TYR A 4 -24.50 20.73 37.11
C TYR A 4 -24.13 21.17 35.69
N GLU A 5 -23.01 20.67 35.16
CA GLU A 5 -22.73 20.75 33.73
C GLU A 5 -23.80 19.93 32.99
N THR A 6 -24.64 20.61 32.21
CA THR A 6 -25.62 19.99 31.34
C THR A 6 -24.90 19.24 30.22
N LEU A 7 -24.98 17.90 30.23
CA LEU A 7 -24.52 17.06 29.14
C LEU A 7 -25.42 17.26 27.91
N SER A 8 -24.83 17.52 26.73
CA SER A 8 -25.59 17.67 25.48
C SER A 8 -26.07 16.33 24.89
N SER A 9 -25.56 15.21 25.39
CA SER A 9 -25.95 13.86 25.01
C SER A 9 -25.90 12.90 26.20
N LYS A 10 -26.53 11.72 26.08
CA LYS A 10 -26.58 10.72 27.17
C LYS A 10 -25.19 10.17 27.54
N ILE A 11 -24.28 10.11 26.56
CA ILE A 11 -22.87 9.75 26.72
C ILE A 11 -22.03 10.60 25.77
N GLN A 12 -20.86 11.04 26.24
CA GLN A 12 -19.87 11.79 25.49
C GLN A 12 -18.51 11.14 25.69
N ILE A 13 -17.81 10.87 24.60
CA ILE A 13 -16.45 10.34 24.61
C ILE A 13 -15.58 11.38 23.91
N ASN A 14 -14.63 11.96 24.62
CA ASN A 14 -13.66 12.88 24.07
C ASN A 14 -12.27 12.27 24.17
N CYS A 15 -11.45 12.45 23.15
CA CYS A 15 -10.07 12.00 23.14
C CYS A 15 -9.13 13.16 22.81
N LYS A 16 -7.95 13.14 23.43
CA LYS A 16 -6.85 14.06 23.13
C LYS A 16 -5.52 13.38 23.37
N VAL A 17 -4.49 13.78 22.62
CA VAL A 17 -3.11 13.43 22.96
C VAL A 17 -2.49 14.61 23.70
N GLN A 18 -2.03 14.38 24.93
CA GLN A 18 -1.37 15.39 25.75
C GLN A 18 -0.14 14.78 26.41
N GLY A 19 1.01 15.45 26.32
CA GLY A 19 2.28 14.94 26.85
C GLY A 19 2.69 13.57 26.26
N GLY A 20 2.36 13.32 25.00
CA GLY A 20 2.65 12.04 24.33
C GLY A 20 1.77 10.86 24.77
N ARG A 21 0.71 11.10 25.55
CA ARG A 21 -0.21 10.06 26.02
C ARG A 21 -1.62 10.34 25.52
N LEU A 22 -2.31 9.28 25.11
CA LEU A 22 -3.73 9.34 24.77
C LEU A 22 -4.55 9.44 26.06
N HIS A 23 -5.34 10.50 26.17
CA HIS A 23 -6.32 10.70 27.22
C HIS A 23 -7.71 10.55 26.63
N ILE A 24 -8.55 9.76 27.29
CA ILE A 24 -9.94 9.55 26.90
C ILE A 24 -10.80 9.91 28.10
N ASP A 25 -11.74 10.82 27.88
CA ASP A 25 -12.66 11.31 28.89
C ASP A 25 -14.09 10.89 28.50
N ILE A 26 -14.69 10.03 29.33
CA ILE A 26 -16.05 9.52 29.12
C ILE A 26 -16.96 10.16 30.15
N ARG A 27 -17.80 11.09 29.69
CA ARG A 27 -18.87 11.70 30.50
C ARG A 27 -20.20 11.08 30.15
N TYR A 28 -21.06 10.86 31.15
CA TYR A 28 -22.31 10.14 30.96
C TYR A 28 -23.39 10.60 31.95
N SER A 29 -24.64 10.44 31.55
CA SER A 29 -25.79 10.70 32.42
C SER A 29 -25.98 9.57 33.43
N GLY A 30 -25.83 9.85 34.73
CA GLY A 30 -26.09 8.89 35.80
C GLY A 30 -27.54 8.39 35.89
N LEU A 31 -28.50 9.12 35.29
CA LEU A 31 -29.90 8.68 35.16
C LEU A 31 -30.10 7.57 34.11
N HIS A 32 -29.15 7.41 33.19
CA HIS A 32 -29.27 6.51 32.03
C HIS A 32 -28.24 5.38 32.04
N TYR A 33 -27.07 5.61 32.65
CA TYR A 33 -26.00 4.63 32.69
C TYR A 33 -25.50 4.42 34.11
N ARG A 34 -25.23 3.16 34.43
CA ARG A 34 -24.56 2.77 35.68
C ARG A 34 -23.07 2.99 35.54
N ARG A 35 -22.44 3.47 36.62
CA ARG A 35 -20.98 3.66 36.69
C ARG A 35 -20.21 2.39 36.31
N GLU A 36 -20.63 1.25 36.82
CA GLU A 36 -20.01 -0.05 36.54
C GLU A 36 -19.96 -0.36 35.04
N SER A 37 -21.07 -0.12 34.32
CA SER A 37 -21.13 -0.35 32.88
C SER A 37 -20.19 0.56 32.10
N ILE A 38 -20.03 1.82 32.52
CA ILE A 38 -19.09 2.77 31.90
C ILE A 38 -17.65 2.38 32.20
N LEU A 39 -17.36 1.92 33.42
CA LEU A 39 -16.04 1.40 33.76
C LEU A 39 -15.70 0.17 32.92
N SER A 40 -16.62 -0.79 32.78
CA SER A 40 -16.44 -1.94 31.89
C SER A 40 -16.23 -1.53 30.44
N LEU A 41 -17.00 -0.57 29.93
CA LEU A 41 -16.80 -0.02 28.58
C LEU A 41 -15.41 0.59 28.43
N SER A 42 -14.96 1.40 29.40
CA SER A 42 -13.64 2.04 29.35
C SER A 42 -12.51 1.00 29.37
N ALA A 43 -12.64 -0.05 30.18
CA ALA A 43 -11.68 -1.14 30.26
C ALA A 43 -11.63 -1.95 28.95
N LEU A 44 -12.80 -2.26 28.36
CA LEU A 44 -12.89 -2.93 27.06
C LEU A 44 -12.27 -2.08 25.94
N TYR A 45 -12.52 -0.78 25.95
CA TYR A 45 -11.95 0.15 24.97
C TYR A 45 -10.42 0.19 25.07
N LEU A 46 -9.88 0.33 26.28
CA LEU A 46 -8.43 0.29 26.54
C LEU A 46 -7.82 -1.04 26.15
N SER A 47 -8.48 -2.14 26.49
CA SER A 47 -8.05 -3.49 26.08
C SER A 47 -8.00 -3.60 24.56
N GLY A 48 -9.05 -3.16 23.86
CA GLY A 48 -9.09 -3.17 22.40
C GLY A 48 -7.97 -2.35 21.77
N LEU A 49 -7.72 -1.14 22.28
CA LEU A 49 -6.60 -0.31 21.81
C LEU A 49 -5.25 -0.98 22.02
N ASN A 50 -5.00 -1.56 23.20
CA ASN A 50 -3.75 -2.28 23.47
C ASN A 50 -3.57 -3.49 22.55
N THR A 51 -4.65 -4.21 22.24
CA THR A 51 -4.62 -5.31 21.27
C THR A 51 -4.25 -4.80 19.88
N LEU A 52 -4.86 -3.70 19.40
CA LEU A 52 -4.53 -3.11 18.10
C LEU A 52 -3.08 -2.62 18.04
N ILE A 53 -2.60 -1.93 19.09
CA ILE A 53 -1.21 -1.47 19.18
C ILE A 53 -0.26 -2.67 19.13
N SER A 54 -0.52 -3.71 19.92
CA SER A 54 0.30 -4.91 19.94
C SER A 54 0.33 -5.59 18.57
N HIS A 55 -0.82 -5.70 17.91
CA HIS A 55 -0.92 -6.22 16.55
C HIS A 55 -0.06 -5.39 15.58
N CYS A 56 -0.19 -4.07 15.59
CA CYS A 56 0.59 -3.19 14.71
C CYS A 56 2.10 -3.27 14.97
N LEU A 57 2.52 -3.41 16.23
CA LEU A 57 3.93 -3.60 16.59
C LEU A 57 4.48 -4.93 16.07
N ILE A 58 3.71 -6.01 16.19
CA ILE A 58 4.09 -7.34 15.67
C ILE A 58 4.15 -7.32 14.14
N GLN A 59 3.13 -6.76 13.49
CA GLN A 59 3.11 -6.59 12.04
C GLN A 59 4.28 -5.75 11.53
N GLY A 60 4.59 -4.63 12.20
CA GLY A 60 5.73 -3.78 11.82
C GLY A 60 7.10 -4.48 11.87
N GLN A 61 7.23 -5.58 12.61
CA GLN A 61 8.45 -6.41 12.61
C GLN A 61 8.56 -7.29 11.35
N GLN A 62 7.45 -7.58 10.68
CA GLN A 62 7.40 -8.37 9.44
C GLN A 62 7.64 -7.50 8.19
N GLY A 63 7.83 -6.20 8.36
CA GLY A 63 8.03 -5.22 7.29
C GLY A 63 6.80 -4.37 7.02
N THR A 64 6.90 -3.51 6.00
CA THR A 64 5.79 -2.65 5.58
C THR A 64 4.74 -3.47 4.84
N ALA A 65 3.51 -3.48 5.34
CA ALA A 65 2.35 -3.99 4.62
C ALA A 65 1.80 -2.88 3.71
N TYR A 66 1.82 -3.11 2.40
CA TYR A 66 1.26 -2.17 1.43
C TYR A 66 -0.22 -2.43 1.23
N THR A 67 -0.98 -1.36 1.06
CA THR A 67 -2.42 -1.36 0.77
C THR A 67 -2.66 -0.83 -0.65
N PRO A 68 -3.83 -1.09 -1.25
CA PRO A 68 -4.19 -0.49 -2.54
C PRO A 68 -4.07 1.03 -2.56
N SER A 69 -4.36 1.70 -1.44
CA SER A 69 -4.24 3.15 -1.29
C SER A 69 -2.80 3.66 -1.39
N ASP A 70 -1.80 2.87 -0.98
CA ASP A 70 -0.39 3.24 -1.14
C ASP A 70 0.02 3.35 -2.62
N TYR A 71 -0.75 2.71 -3.51
CA TYR A 71 -0.59 2.75 -4.95
C TYR A 71 -1.64 3.63 -5.66
N GLY A 72 -2.60 4.20 -4.92
CA GLY A 72 -3.73 4.94 -5.47
C GLY A 72 -4.70 4.08 -6.30
N LEU A 73 -4.88 2.82 -5.89
CA LEU A 73 -5.67 1.79 -6.58
C LEU A 73 -6.83 1.27 -5.72
N GLU A 74 -7.25 2.01 -4.68
CA GLU A 74 -8.25 1.57 -3.72
C GLU A 74 -9.66 1.36 -4.29
N LYS A 75 -9.93 1.86 -5.50
CA LYS A 75 -11.23 1.66 -6.18
C LYS A 75 -11.20 0.48 -7.14
N GLU A 76 -10.01 0.04 -7.52
CA GLU A 76 -9.78 -0.91 -8.60
C GLU A 76 -9.30 -2.27 -8.09
N ILE A 77 -8.62 -2.30 -6.93
CA ILE A 77 -7.98 -3.49 -6.37
C ILE A 77 -8.35 -3.63 -4.89
N SER A 78 -8.80 -4.82 -4.49
CA SER A 78 -9.04 -5.18 -3.10
C SER A 78 -7.74 -5.53 -2.36
N HIS A 79 -7.78 -5.54 -1.02
CA HIS A 79 -6.62 -5.94 -0.21
C HIS A 79 -6.20 -7.39 -0.49
N GLU A 80 -7.18 -8.30 -0.63
CA GLU A 80 -6.92 -9.71 -0.92
C GLU A 80 -6.27 -9.93 -2.29
N GLU A 81 -6.79 -9.27 -3.34
CA GLU A 81 -6.18 -9.34 -4.68
C GLU A 81 -4.75 -8.80 -4.67
N LEU A 82 -4.51 -7.68 -3.99
CA LEU A 82 -3.17 -7.11 -3.88
C LEU A 82 -2.23 -8.06 -3.12
N ASP A 83 -2.67 -8.65 -2.02
CA ASP A 83 -1.84 -9.58 -1.25
C ASP A 83 -1.48 -10.83 -2.06
N ILE A 84 -2.44 -11.42 -2.78
CA ILE A 84 -2.18 -12.56 -3.68
C ILE A 84 -1.14 -12.17 -4.74
N PHE A 85 -1.30 -10.99 -5.35
CA PHE A 85 -0.34 -10.49 -6.33
C PHE A 85 1.04 -10.22 -5.71
N LEU A 86 1.12 -9.66 -4.51
CA LEU A 86 2.40 -9.34 -3.87
C LEU A 86 3.12 -10.58 -3.29
N ASP A 87 2.40 -11.65 -2.99
CA ASP A 87 2.95 -12.89 -2.42
C ASP A 87 3.46 -13.88 -3.48
N GLU A 88 3.17 -13.64 -4.76
CA GLU A 88 3.70 -14.46 -5.85
C GLU A 88 5.24 -14.44 -5.87
N VAL A 89 5.83 -15.62 -6.03
CA VAL A 89 7.28 -15.81 -6.07
C VAL A 89 7.74 -15.92 -7.52
N SER A 90 8.66 -15.06 -7.93
CA SER A 90 9.32 -15.13 -9.22
C SER A 90 10.84 -15.08 -9.03
N ASN A 91 11.57 -15.98 -9.69
CA ASN A 91 13.03 -16.11 -9.55
C ASN A 91 13.51 -16.26 -8.09
N GLY A 92 12.70 -16.93 -7.25
CA GLY A 92 13.03 -17.17 -5.84
C GLY A 92 12.79 -15.98 -4.90
N VAL A 93 12.26 -14.86 -5.39
CA VAL A 93 11.96 -13.66 -4.60
C VAL A 93 10.46 -13.38 -4.64
N ARG A 94 9.85 -13.07 -3.49
CA ARG A 94 8.45 -12.65 -3.46
C ARG A 94 8.34 -11.25 -4.05
N ARG A 95 7.27 -11.00 -4.81
CA ARG A 95 7.05 -9.68 -5.45
C ARG A 95 7.08 -8.54 -4.43
N ARG A 96 6.51 -8.72 -3.24
CA ARG A 96 6.57 -7.71 -2.15
C ARG A 96 7.97 -7.28 -1.75
N ASP A 97 8.95 -8.17 -1.85
CA ASP A 97 10.34 -7.89 -1.44
C ASP A 97 11.11 -7.18 -2.56
N ASN A 98 10.61 -7.27 -3.79
CA ASN A 98 11.25 -6.72 -4.98
C ASN A 98 10.40 -5.69 -5.74
N ILE A 99 9.33 -5.15 -5.16
CA ILE A 99 8.51 -4.13 -5.79
C ILE A 99 8.91 -2.73 -5.32
N SER A 100 8.98 -1.78 -6.25
CA SER A 100 9.16 -0.34 -5.97
C SER A 100 7.94 0.50 -6.30
N GLY A 101 7.02 0.00 -7.14
CA GLY A 101 5.78 0.70 -7.44
C GLY A 101 4.79 -0.14 -8.24
N LEU A 102 3.51 0.19 -8.11
CA LEU A 102 2.40 -0.39 -8.87
C LEU A 102 1.52 0.75 -9.37
N TYR A 103 1.16 0.73 -10.66
CA TYR A 103 0.44 1.82 -11.31
C TYR A 103 -0.60 1.31 -12.28
N ARG A 104 -1.70 2.05 -12.42
CA ARG A 104 -2.59 1.91 -13.58
C ARG A 104 -1.86 2.29 -14.86
N LEU A 105 -2.17 1.62 -15.96
CA LEU A 105 -1.70 2.08 -17.28
C LEU A 105 -2.42 3.36 -17.71
N SER A 106 -1.70 4.20 -18.44
CA SER A 106 -2.29 5.29 -19.22
C SER A 106 -3.11 4.75 -20.40
N GLY A 107 -4.01 5.56 -20.96
CA GLY A 107 -4.83 5.15 -22.10
C GLY A 107 -4.00 4.70 -23.32
N LEU A 108 -2.85 5.36 -23.57
CA LEU A 108 -1.95 4.95 -24.64
C LEU A 108 -1.29 3.59 -24.36
N GLN A 109 -0.79 3.37 -23.14
CA GLN A 109 -0.20 2.09 -22.76
C GLN A 109 -1.22 0.95 -22.84
N GLN A 110 -2.47 1.20 -22.43
CA GLN A 110 -3.56 0.22 -22.57
C GLN A 110 -3.82 -0.12 -24.04
N GLY A 111 -3.86 0.88 -24.92
CA GLY A 111 -4.00 0.67 -26.36
C GLY A 111 -2.86 -0.16 -26.94
N MET A 112 -1.61 0.18 -26.60
CA MET A 112 -0.42 -0.57 -27.05
C MET A 112 -0.44 -2.02 -26.56
N LEU A 113 -0.77 -2.24 -25.28
CA LEU A 113 -0.89 -3.57 -24.68
C LEU A 113 -1.98 -4.40 -25.37
N PHE A 114 -3.17 -3.82 -25.57
CA PHE A 114 -4.27 -4.48 -26.28
C PHE A 114 -3.86 -4.88 -27.70
N HIS A 115 -3.28 -3.96 -28.47
CA HIS A 115 -2.82 -4.27 -29.82
C HIS A 115 -1.75 -5.36 -29.83
N SER A 116 -0.83 -5.37 -28.86
CA SER A 116 0.23 -6.39 -28.78
C SER A 116 -0.31 -7.78 -28.44
N LEU A 117 -1.39 -7.88 -27.66
CA LEU A 117 -2.02 -9.15 -27.29
C LEU A 117 -2.93 -9.72 -28.39
N TYR A 118 -3.63 -8.87 -29.13
CA TYR A 118 -4.70 -9.30 -30.05
C TYR A 118 -4.35 -9.20 -31.53
N ASN A 119 -3.42 -8.33 -31.92
CA ASN A 119 -2.95 -8.27 -33.30
C ASN A 119 -1.66 -9.08 -33.41
N GLY A 120 -1.61 -10.06 -34.31
CA GLY A 120 -0.42 -10.90 -34.57
C GLY A 120 0.81 -10.14 -35.10
N ASN A 121 0.82 -8.81 -35.03
CA ASN A 121 1.89 -7.93 -35.46
C ASN A 121 2.49 -7.18 -34.26
N ALA A 122 2.95 -7.95 -33.25
CA ALA A 122 3.59 -7.44 -32.03
C ALA A 122 4.79 -6.51 -32.29
N HIS A 123 5.31 -6.50 -33.52
CA HIS A 123 6.41 -5.66 -33.97
C HIS A 123 6.05 -4.18 -34.18
N ALA A 124 4.76 -3.81 -34.23
CA ALA A 124 4.34 -2.43 -34.49
C ALA A 124 4.82 -1.41 -33.45
N TYR A 125 5.18 -1.87 -32.25
CA TYR A 125 5.67 -1.04 -31.14
C TYR A 125 7.09 -1.41 -30.71
N ILE A 126 7.83 -2.14 -31.55
CA ILE A 126 9.23 -2.48 -31.30
C ILE A 126 10.11 -1.52 -32.08
N GLU A 127 10.87 -0.71 -31.36
CA GLU A 127 11.91 0.15 -31.92
C GLU A 127 13.27 -0.49 -31.71
N GLN A 128 14.10 -0.54 -32.76
CA GLN A 128 15.44 -1.10 -32.70
C GLN A 128 16.47 -0.08 -33.19
N LEU A 129 17.38 0.31 -32.29
CA LEU A 129 18.55 1.11 -32.60
C LEU A 129 19.80 0.21 -32.53
N CYS A 130 20.58 0.17 -33.60
CA CYS A 130 21.86 -0.53 -33.65
C CYS A 130 23.00 0.48 -33.74
N CYS A 131 24.07 0.28 -32.98
CA CYS A 131 25.25 1.11 -32.97
C CYS A 131 26.50 0.24 -32.83
N ASP A 132 27.49 0.46 -33.70
CA ASP A 132 28.80 -0.18 -33.59
C ASP A 132 29.66 0.61 -32.60
N LEU A 133 30.11 -0.06 -31.55
CA LEU A 133 31.02 0.50 -30.57
C LEU A 133 32.42 -0.09 -30.76
N ILE A 134 33.44 0.77 -30.82
CA ILE A 134 34.84 0.39 -31.06
C ILE A 134 35.61 0.61 -29.75
N ASP A 135 36.51 -0.32 -29.40
CA ASP A 135 37.38 -0.25 -28.22
C ASP A 135 36.65 -0.05 -26.88
N VAL A 136 35.50 -0.71 -26.70
CA VAL A 136 34.71 -0.64 -25.46
C VAL A 136 35.32 -1.48 -24.34
N ASP A 137 35.41 -0.89 -23.15
CA ASP A 137 35.57 -1.65 -21.91
C ASP A 137 34.23 -2.27 -21.51
N GLU A 138 34.14 -3.60 -21.60
CA GLU A 138 32.91 -4.36 -21.33
C GLU A 138 32.40 -4.21 -19.89
N MET A 139 33.29 -4.08 -18.91
CA MET A 139 32.91 -3.94 -17.51
C MET A 139 32.31 -2.56 -17.26
N VAL A 140 32.97 -1.51 -17.76
CA VAL A 140 32.45 -0.14 -17.67
C VAL A 140 31.11 -0.02 -18.40
N PHE A 141 30.98 -0.66 -19.57
CA PHE A 141 29.72 -0.67 -20.30
C PHE A 141 28.60 -1.36 -19.51
N ALA A 142 28.85 -2.54 -18.95
CA ALA A 142 27.87 -3.25 -18.13
C ALA A 142 27.44 -2.45 -16.88
N ASP A 143 28.40 -1.82 -16.20
CA ASP A 143 28.10 -0.96 -15.04
C ASP A 143 27.28 0.28 -15.44
N SER A 144 27.58 0.88 -16.60
CA SER A 144 26.81 2.00 -17.12
C SER A 144 25.37 1.58 -17.46
N TRP A 145 25.19 0.37 -18.01
CA TRP A 145 23.87 -0.18 -18.31
C TRP A 145 23.07 -0.42 -17.04
N LYS A 146 23.69 -0.99 -16.00
CA LYS A 146 23.06 -1.17 -14.70
C LYS A 146 22.61 0.16 -14.09
N ALA A 147 23.44 1.19 -14.16
CA ALA A 147 23.07 2.52 -13.68
C ALA A 147 21.86 3.11 -14.43
N ILE A 148 21.72 2.83 -15.73
CA ILE A 148 20.54 3.22 -16.53
C ILE A 148 19.30 2.46 -16.06
N LEU A 149 19.39 1.14 -15.87
CA LEU A 149 18.28 0.32 -15.36
C LEU A 149 17.81 0.82 -13.99
N ASP A 150 18.74 1.03 -13.05
CA ASP A 150 18.43 1.48 -11.70
C ASP A 150 17.73 2.86 -11.71
N ARG A 151 18.22 3.77 -12.57
CA ARG A 151 17.68 5.13 -12.70
C ARG A 151 16.30 5.18 -13.36
N HIS A 152 16.00 4.31 -14.31
CA HIS A 152 14.80 4.38 -15.14
C HIS A 152 13.84 3.23 -14.84
N SER A 153 12.81 3.52 -14.03
CA SER A 153 11.80 2.55 -13.61
C SER A 153 11.16 1.76 -14.76
N ILE A 154 10.91 2.41 -15.91
CA ILE A 154 10.28 1.76 -17.06
C ILE A 154 11.08 0.57 -17.59
N LEU A 155 12.41 0.56 -17.44
CA LEU A 155 13.26 -0.55 -17.86
C LEU A 155 13.22 -1.73 -16.87
N ARG A 156 12.62 -1.53 -15.70
CA ARG A 156 12.40 -2.53 -14.64
C ARG A 156 10.91 -2.81 -14.43
N SER A 157 10.07 -2.42 -15.39
CA SER A 157 8.61 -2.57 -15.33
C SER A 157 8.14 -3.85 -16.01
N GLY A 158 7.24 -4.58 -15.34
CA GLY A 158 6.38 -5.60 -15.94
C GLY A 158 4.94 -5.10 -16.08
N PHE A 159 4.21 -5.63 -17.06
CA PHE A 159 2.81 -5.31 -17.30
C PHE A 159 1.94 -6.54 -17.06
N TYR A 160 0.91 -6.38 -16.22
CA TYR A 160 0.00 -7.45 -15.82
C TYR A 160 -1.42 -7.06 -16.24
N TYR A 161 -2.05 -7.88 -17.07
CA TYR A 161 -3.32 -7.54 -17.73
C TYR A 161 -4.49 -8.42 -17.31
N ASP A 162 -4.22 -9.56 -16.70
CA ASP A 162 -5.17 -10.62 -16.36
C ASP A 162 -5.23 -10.92 -14.84
N VAL A 163 -4.58 -10.09 -14.02
CA VAL A 163 -4.51 -10.27 -12.57
C VAL A 163 -5.56 -9.45 -11.83
N PHE A 164 -5.90 -8.26 -12.34
CA PHE A 164 -6.86 -7.33 -11.73
C PHE A 164 -7.92 -6.91 -12.76
N ASN A 165 -8.96 -6.21 -12.29
CA ASN A 165 -9.97 -5.62 -13.17
C ASN A 165 -9.44 -4.53 -14.11
N ILE A 166 -8.22 -4.05 -13.88
CA ILE A 166 -7.50 -3.12 -14.75
C ILE A 166 -6.10 -3.67 -15.03
N PRO A 167 -5.50 -3.36 -16.20
CA PRO A 167 -4.10 -3.66 -16.41
C PRO A 167 -3.24 -2.73 -15.56
N VAL A 168 -2.17 -3.27 -15.00
CA VAL A 168 -1.23 -2.56 -14.14
C VAL A 168 0.21 -2.71 -14.60
N GLN A 169 1.01 -1.69 -14.31
CA GLN A 169 2.46 -1.68 -14.45
C GLN A 169 3.07 -1.88 -13.07
N CYS A 170 3.84 -2.93 -12.88
CA CYS A 170 4.57 -3.22 -11.66
C CYS A 170 6.06 -2.98 -11.89
N VAL A 171 6.68 -2.15 -11.06
CA VAL A 171 8.10 -1.79 -11.14
C VAL A 171 8.86 -2.63 -10.13
N ALA A 172 9.86 -3.37 -10.58
CA ALA A 172 10.77 -4.10 -9.71
C ALA A 172 11.67 -3.15 -8.90
N ARG A 173 12.54 -3.65 -8.02
CA ARG A 173 13.68 -2.91 -7.47
C ARG A 173 14.89 -3.14 -8.36
#